data_AF-A0A7E6FJC6-F1
#
_entry.id   AF-A0A7E6FJC6-F1
#
_cell.length_a   1.000
_cell.length_b   1.000
_cell.length_c   1.000
_cell.angle_alpha   90.00
_cell.angle_beta   90.00
_cell.angle_gamma   90.00
#
_symmetry.space_group_name_H-M   'P 1'
#
loop_
_entity.id
_entity.type
_entity.pdbx_description
1 polymer ?
#
loop_
_entity_poly.entity_id
_entity_poly.type
_entity_poly.pdbx_seq_one_letter_code
_entity_poly.pdbx_strand_id
1 'polypeptide(L)'
;MAAISTKQKLLTLIDDIEIVSKELFDVMSTPKNQQKTDAPDPALLMELLVQKDKEMKESLKLAEEQMDIQKIMDELKMEVEKRDTDIRNLQKNFKEAETILATAIYQAKQKLNSIAQANKKTISSEELIKFAHRISASNAIAAPVTWAPGTVLVSYSFLHVYMLLLLTFFYSISKAYHKGNTSPNSSFLRVCEGPIHYCEKCILASLGVPELYF
;
A
#
# COMPACT_ATOMS: atom_id res chain seq x y z
N MET A 1 -20.34 -15.66 -44.41
CA MET A 1 -21.43 -14.76 -43.99
C MET A 1 -21.34 -14.62 -42.48
N ALA A 2 -21.34 -13.40 -41.93
CA ALA A 2 -21.27 -13.22 -40.48
C ALA A 2 -22.50 -13.89 -39.84
N ALA A 3 -22.28 -14.72 -38.82
CA ALA A 3 -23.37 -15.36 -38.10
C ALA A 3 -24.22 -14.28 -37.42
N ILE A 4 -25.52 -14.30 -37.68
CA ILE A 4 -26.50 -13.37 -37.10
C ILE A 4 -26.54 -13.63 -35.58
N SER A 5 -26.52 -12.56 -34.77
CA SER A 5 -26.57 -12.71 -33.31
C SER A 5 -27.90 -13.32 -32.84
N THR A 6 -27.90 -14.05 -31.73
CA THR A 6 -29.12 -14.67 -31.16
C THR A 6 -30.23 -13.64 -30.95
N LYS A 7 -29.87 -12.43 -30.48
CA LYS A 7 -30.80 -11.29 -30.35
C LYS A 7 -31.44 -10.92 -31.69
N GLN A 8 -30.63 -10.74 -32.72
CA GLN A 8 -31.13 -10.34 -34.03
C GLN A 8 -32.00 -11.45 -34.64
N LYS A 9 -31.61 -12.72 -34.45
CA LYS A 9 -32.40 -13.89 -34.88
C LYS A 9 -33.77 -13.94 -34.20
N LEU A 10 -33.84 -13.69 -32.89
CA LEU A 10 -35.10 -13.65 -32.14
C LEU A 10 -36.01 -12.51 -32.63
N LEU A 11 -35.44 -11.33 -32.91
CA LEU A 11 -36.22 -10.21 -33.45
C LEU A 11 -36.82 -10.54 -34.83
N THR A 12 -36.02 -11.11 -35.73
CA THR A 12 -36.53 -11.53 -37.05
C THR A 12 -37.60 -12.61 -36.95
N LEU A 13 -37.47 -13.56 -36.02
CA LEU A 13 -38.51 -14.58 -35.81
C LEU A 13 -39.82 -13.99 -35.29
N ILE A 14 -39.77 -12.94 -34.46
CA ILE A 14 -40.97 -12.23 -34.00
C ILE A 14 -41.64 -11.52 -35.18
N ASP A 15 -40.85 -10.82 -36.01
CA ASP A 15 -41.37 -10.13 -37.20
C ASP A 15 -42.01 -11.14 -38.18
N ASP A 16 -41.38 -12.29 -38.42
CA ASP A 16 -41.91 -13.37 -39.25
C ASP A 16 -43.25 -13.91 -38.69
N ILE A 17 -43.33 -14.15 -37.38
CA ILE A 17 -44.55 -14.63 -36.72
C ILE A 17 -45.67 -13.59 -36.84
N GLU A 18 -45.36 -12.30 -36.71
CA GLU A 18 -46.34 -11.22 -36.87
C GLU A 18 -46.89 -11.18 -38.30
N ILE A 19 -46.02 -11.28 -39.31
CA ILE A 19 -46.41 -11.27 -40.73
C ILE A 19 -47.31 -12.47 -41.03
N VAL A 20 -46.88 -13.68 -40.68
CA VAL A 20 -47.65 -14.92 -40.93
C VAL A 20 -49.00 -14.88 -40.21
N SER A 21 -49.04 -14.36 -38.98
CA SER A 21 -50.28 -14.23 -38.22
C SER A 21 -51.26 -13.25 -38.89
N LYS A 22 -50.79 -12.09 -39.38
CA LYS A 22 -51.63 -11.13 -40.11
C LYS A 22 -52.19 -11.73 -41.39
N GLU A 23 -51.35 -12.39 -42.18
CA GLU A 23 -51.78 -13.06 -43.42
C GLU A 23 -52.82 -14.16 -43.14
N LEU A 24 -52.64 -14.95 -42.08
CA LEU A 24 -53.60 -15.96 -41.66
C LEU A 24 -54.95 -15.35 -41.27
N PHE A 25 -54.94 -14.26 -40.49
CA PHE A 25 -56.18 -13.56 -40.11
C PHE A 25 -56.89 -12.97 -41.33
N ASP A 26 -56.16 -12.38 -42.27
CA ASP A 26 -56.72 -11.78 -43.47
C ASP A 26 -57.39 -12.85 -44.35
N VAL A 27 -56.74 -14.00 -44.55
CA VAL A 27 -57.26 -15.14 -45.33
C VAL A 27 -58.48 -15.77 -44.65
N MET A 28 -58.49 -15.89 -43.33
CA MET A 28 -59.61 -16.47 -42.57
C MET A 28 -60.82 -15.53 -42.46
N SER A 29 -60.60 -14.22 -42.48
CA SER A 29 -61.65 -13.20 -42.35
C SER A 29 -62.28 -12.80 -43.69
N THR A 30 -61.64 -13.11 -44.82
CA THR A 30 -62.23 -12.84 -46.15
C THR A 30 -63.25 -13.91 -46.54
N PRO A 31 -64.46 -13.53 -46.99
CA PRO A 31 -65.43 -14.48 -47.52
C PRO A 31 -64.87 -15.20 -48.76
N LYS A 32 -65.11 -16.51 -48.90
CA LYS A 32 -64.62 -17.33 -50.02
C LYS A 32 -64.96 -16.77 -51.43
N ASN A 33 -66.02 -15.97 -51.54
CA ASN A 33 -66.42 -15.30 -52.80
C ASN A 33 -65.57 -14.06 -53.17
N GLN A 34 -64.79 -13.51 -52.23
CA GLN A 34 -63.94 -12.33 -52.43
C GLN A 34 -62.44 -12.68 -52.34
N GLN A 35 -62.13 -13.97 -52.17
CA GLN A 35 -60.77 -14.46 -51.98
C GLN A 35 -60.04 -14.44 -53.33
N LYS A 36 -58.82 -13.89 -53.36
CA LYS A 36 -57.98 -13.91 -54.56
C LYS A 36 -57.67 -15.36 -54.94
N THR A 37 -57.60 -15.67 -56.23
CA THR A 37 -57.30 -17.03 -56.75
C THR A 37 -55.92 -17.55 -56.32
N ASP A 38 -55.01 -16.68 -55.89
CA ASP A 38 -53.67 -16.99 -55.37
C ASP A 38 -53.54 -16.86 -53.83
N ALA A 39 -54.65 -16.88 -53.09
CA ALA A 39 -54.58 -16.83 -51.63
C ALA A 39 -53.87 -18.07 -51.06
N PRO A 40 -52.90 -17.92 -50.15
CA PRO A 40 -52.24 -19.06 -49.50
C PRO A 40 -53.26 -19.93 -48.75
N ASP A 41 -53.06 -21.25 -48.77
CA ASP A 41 -53.89 -22.18 -48.00
C ASP A 41 -53.73 -21.88 -46.50
N PRO A 42 -54.83 -21.59 -45.76
CA PRO A 42 -54.76 -21.35 -44.32
C PRO A 42 -54.13 -22.50 -43.54
N ALA A 43 -54.22 -23.75 -44.02
CA ALA A 43 -53.56 -24.88 -43.38
C ALA A 43 -52.03 -24.78 -43.45
N LEU A 44 -51.48 -24.35 -44.59
CA LEU A 44 -50.04 -24.15 -44.78
C LEU A 44 -49.51 -22.98 -43.95
N LEU A 45 -50.28 -21.89 -43.84
CA LEU A 45 -49.93 -20.74 -42.98
C LEU A 45 -49.91 -21.15 -41.50
N MET A 46 -50.84 -22.00 -41.07
CA MET A 46 -50.86 -22.50 -39.70
C MET A 46 -49.68 -23.45 -39.41
N GLU A 47 -49.30 -24.30 -40.35
CA GLU A 47 -48.11 -25.15 -40.24
C GLU A 47 -46.83 -24.31 -40.17
N LEU A 48 -46.70 -23.29 -41.01
CA LEU A 48 -45.58 -22.35 -40.98
C LEU A 48 -45.48 -21.60 -39.65
N LEU A 49 -46.62 -21.19 -39.08
CA LEU A 49 -46.68 -20.54 -37.77
C LEU A 49 -46.19 -21.48 -36.65
N VAL A 50 -46.61 -22.75 -36.66
CA VAL A 50 -46.14 -23.77 -35.71
C VAL A 50 -44.64 -24.01 -35.87
N GLN A 51 -44.13 -24.04 -37.10
CA GLN A 51 -42.70 -24.16 -37.36
C GLN A 51 -41.92 -22.97 -36.80
N LYS A 52 -42.37 -21.74 -37.02
CA LYS A 52 -41.72 -20.52 -36.52
C LYS A 52 -41.75 -20.42 -34.99
N ASP A 53 -42.84 -20.83 -34.35
CA ASP A 53 -42.93 -20.95 -32.89
C ASP A 53 -41.89 -21.94 -32.34
N LYS A 54 -41.69 -23.08 -33.01
CA LYS A 54 -40.66 -24.06 -32.64
C LYS A 54 -39.24 -23.46 -32.78
N GLU A 55 -38.94 -22.81 -33.91
CA GLU A 55 -37.64 -22.16 -34.16
C GLU A 55 -37.35 -21.05 -33.13
N MET A 56 -38.39 -20.32 -32.70
CA MET A 56 -38.29 -19.30 -31.65
C MET A 56 -38.01 -19.92 -30.29
N LYS A 57 -38.72 -20.99 -29.90
CA LYS A 57 -38.48 -21.72 -28.64
C LYS A 57 -37.06 -22.29 -28.56
N GLU A 58 -36.54 -22.83 -29.66
CA GLU A 58 -35.15 -23.31 -29.73
C GLU A 58 -34.15 -22.16 -29.58
N SER A 59 -34.41 -21.02 -30.23
CA SER A 59 -33.54 -19.84 -30.13
C SER A 59 -33.56 -19.21 -28.73
N LEU A 60 -34.68 -19.30 -28.00
CA LEU A 60 -34.79 -18.88 -26.60
C LEU A 60 -33.97 -19.75 -25.66
N LYS A 61 -33.97 -21.08 -25.84
CA LYS A 61 -33.12 -21.98 -25.05
C LYS A 61 -31.63 -21.65 -25.22
N LEU A 62 -31.20 -21.38 -26.46
CA LEU A 62 -29.83 -20.95 -26.72
C LEU A 62 -29.50 -19.61 -26.05
N ALA A 63 -30.46 -18.67 -25.97
CA ALA A 63 -30.26 -17.41 -25.29
C ALA A 63 -30.10 -17.58 -23.76
N GLU A 64 -30.81 -18.54 -23.17
CA GLU A 64 -30.68 -18.91 -21.75
C GLU A 64 -29.29 -19.50 -21.47
N GLU A 65 -28.83 -20.45 -22.28
CA GLU A 65 -27.47 -21.01 -22.16
C GLU A 65 -26.38 -19.93 -22.31
N GLN A 66 -26.57 -18.98 -23.24
CA GLN A 66 -25.67 -17.85 -23.42
C GLN A 66 -25.66 -16.91 -22.19
N MET A 67 -26.81 -16.75 -21.52
CA MET A 67 -26.91 -15.95 -20.30
C MET A 67 -26.11 -16.59 -19.15
N ASP A 68 -26.21 -17.90 -18.98
CA ASP A 68 -25.46 -18.63 -17.96
C ASP A 68 -23.95 -18.53 -18.20
N ILE A 69 -23.51 -18.71 -19.45
CA ILE A 69 -22.10 -18.52 -19.84
C ILE A 69 -21.65 -17.10 -19.57
N GLN A 70 -22.46 -16.10 -19.93
CA GLN A 70 -22.13 -14.70 -19.70
C GLN A 70 -21.95 -14.39 -18.21
N LYS A 71 -22.81 -14.94 -17.35
CA LYS A 71 -22.69 -14.82 -15.90
C LYS A 71 -21.35 -15.36 -15.39
N ILE A 72 -20.98 -16.57 -15.84
CA ILE A 72 -19.68 -17.17 -15.49
C ILE A 72 -18.53 -16.30 -15.99
N MET A 73 -18.62 -15.77 -17.21
CA MET A 73 -17.56 -14.88 -17.73
C MET A 73 -17.41 -13.62 -16.89
N ASP A 74 -18.51 -13.02 -16.44
CA ASP A 74 -18.47 -11.79 -15.66
C ASP A 74 -17.94 -12.04 -14.24
N GLU A 75 -18.30 -13.17 -13.62
CA GLU A 75 -17.66 -13.64 -12.38
C GLU A 75 -16.14 -13.83 -12.55
N LEU A 76 -15.72 -14.45 -13.65
CA LEU A 76 -14.30 -14.67 -13.92
C LEU A 76 -13.55 -13.36 -14.15
N LYS A 77 -14.14 -12.41 -14.87
CA LYS A 77 -13.55 -11.07 -15.07
C LYS A 77 -13.35 -10.34 -13.75
N MET A 78 -14.34 -10.39 -12.85
CA MET A 78 -14.21 -9.77 -11.53
C MET A 78 -13.05 -10.38 -10.73
N GLU A 79 -12.89 -11.71 -10.77
CA GLU A 79 -11.78 -12.37 -10.08
C GLU A 79 -10.43 -11.98 -10.72
N VAL A 80 -10.34 -11.88 -12.05
CA VAL A 80 -9.13 -11.39 -12.73
C VAL A 80 -8.78 -9.97 -12.30
N GLU A 81 -9.74 -9.05 -12.29
CA GLU A 81 -9.51 -7.66 -11.87
C GLU A 81 -9.04 -7.55 -10.41
N LYS A 82 -9.60 -8.40 -9.54
CA LYS A 82 -9.17 -8.50 -8.14
C LYS A 82 -7.72 -8.98 -8.05
N ARG A 83 -7.36 -10.04 -8.77
CA ARG A 83 -5.98 -10.56 -8.77
C ARG A 83 -4.99 -9.57 -9.36
N ASP A 84 -5.36 -8.84 -10.40
CA ASP A 84 -4.52 -7.77 -10.96
C ASP A 84 -4.27 -6.67 -9.95
N THR A 85 -5.29 -6.31 -9.16
CA THR A 85 -5.16 -5.32 -8.09
C THR A 85 -4.21 -5.83 -7.00
N ASP A 86 -4.34 -7.09 -6.59
CA ASP A 86 -3.46 -7.71 -5.61
C ASP A 86 -2.00 -7.76 -6.11
N ILE A 87 -1.77 -8.11 -7.38
CA ILE A 87 -0.45 -8.13 -8.01
C ILE A 87 0.18 -6.73 -7.96
N ARG A 88 -0.57 -5.67 -8.34
CA ARG A 88 -0.06 -4.30 -8.29
C ARG A 88 0.31 -3.87 -6.88
N ASN A 89 -0.50 -4.22 -5.89
CA ASN A 89 -0.22 -3.93 -4.49
C ASN A 89 1.03 -4.66 -4.00
N LEU A 90 1.18 -5.94 -4.32
CA LEU A 90 2.38 -6.72 -3.99
C LEU A 90 3.63 -6.12 -4.64
N GLN A 91 3.57 -5.77 -5.93
CA GLN A 91 4.69 -5.14 -6.65
C GLN A 91 5.13 -3.83 -5.98
N LYS A 92 4.17 -3.00 -5.55
CA LYS A 92 4.46 -1.77 -4.81
C LYS A 92 5.17 -2.07 -3.49
N ASN A 93 4.65 -3.00 -2.70
CA ASN A 93 5.24 -3.39 -1.42
C ASN A 93 6.66 -3.95 -1.59
N PHE A 94 6.89 -4.76 -2.62
CA PHE A 94 8.23 -5.28 -2.93
C PHE A 94 9.22 -4.16 -3.26
N LYS A 95 8.81 -3.17 -4.06
CA LYS A 95 9.67 -2.03 -4.41
C LYS A 95 9.99 -1.14 -3.20
N GLU A 96 9.03 -0.96 -2.31
CA GLU A 96 9.25 -0.25 -1.04
C GLU A 96 10.22 -1.02 -0.14
N ALA A 97 10.04 -2.33 0.01
CA ALA A 97 10.93 -3.18 0.79
C ALA A 97 12.37 -3.19 0.23
N GLU A 98 12.51 -3.26 -1.10
CA GLU A 98 13.81 -3.16 -1.79
C GLU A 98 14.51 -1.83 -1.46
N THR A 99 13.77 -0.72 -1.50
CA THR A 99 14.30 0.62 -1.22
C THR A 99 14.79 0.75 0.23
N ILE A 100 14.01 0.24 1.19
CA ILE A 100 14.38 0.21 2.61
C ILE A 100 15.64 -0.62 2.81
N LEU A 101 15.70 -1.82 2.21
CA LEU A 101 16.84 -2.71 2.32
C LEU A 101 18.11 -2.09 1.73
N ALA A 102 18.02 -1.47 0.54
CA ALA A 102 19.14 -0.79 -0.09
C ALA A 102 19.71 0.34 0.79
N THR A 103 18.82 1.13 1.40
CA THR A 103 19.20 2.21 2.30
C THR A 103 19.85 1.68 3.57
N ALA A 104 19.27 0.65 4.18
CA ALA A 104 19.83 0.00 5.37
C ALA A 104 21.23 -0.58 5.11
N ILE A 105 21.44 -1.24 3.96
CA ILE A 105 22.74 -1.76 3.56
C ILE A 105 23.76 -0.63 3.38
N TYR A 106 23.37 0.47 2.74
CA TYR A 106 24.24 1.63 2.57
C TYR A 106 24.67 2.22 3.92
N GLN A 107 23.71 2.45 4.82
CA GLN A 107 23.97 2.96 6.16
C GLN A 107 24.85 2.00 6.98
N ALA A 108 24.62 0.69 6.89
CA ALA A 108 25.44 -0.31 7.57
C ALA A 108 26.90 -0.26 7.09
N LYS A 109 27.14 -0.12 5.78
CA LYS A 109 28.49 0.05 5.22
C LYS A 109 29.18 1.32 5.74
N GLN A 110 28.46 2.43 5.83
CA GLN A 110 29.00 3.68 6.39
C GLN A 110 29.36 3.51 7.88
N LYS A 111 28.49 2.85 8.67
CA LYS A 111 28.76 2.56 10.09
C LYS A 111 29.99 1.65 10.25
N LEU A 112 30.15 0.61 9.43
CA LEU A 112 31.35 -0.25 9.44
C LEU A 112 32.63 0.52 9.12
N ASN A 113 32.59 1.42 8.12
CA ASN A 113 33.73 2.27 7.79
C ASN A 113 34.11 3.20 8.95
N SER A 114 33.13 3.80 9.62
CA SER A 114 33.35 4.63 10.81
C SER A 114 33.99 3.85 11.96
N ILE A 115 33.49 2.63 12.24
CA ILE A 115 34.06 1.73 13.25
C ILE A 115 35.51 1.38 12.90
N ALA A 116 35.78 1.03 11.63
CA ALA A 116 37.13 0.72 11.19
C ALA A 116 38.10 1.91 11.33
N GLN A 117 37.63 3.15 11.08
CA GLN A 117 38.43 4.35 11.30
C GLN A 117 38.68 4.63 12.79
N ALA A 118 37.68 4.44 13.65
CA ALA A 118 37.82 4.59 15.09
C ALA A 118 38.79 3.57 15.68
N ASN A 119 38.71 2.31 15.25
CA ASN A 119 39.64 1.25 15.66
C ASN A 119 41.09 1.51 15.22
N LYS A 120 41.31 2.24 14.13
CA LYS A 120 42.66 2.69 13.72
C LYS A 120 43.18 3.86 14.57
N LYS A 121 42.28 4.69 15.11
CA LYS A 121 42.61 5.87 15.93
C LYS A 121 42.20 5.63 17.38
N THR A 122 42.77 4.60 18.00
CA THR A 122 42.56 4.32 19.42
C THR A 122 43.29 5.40 20.24
N ILE A 123 42.52 6.20 20.98
CA ILE A 123 43.05 7.21 21.90
C ILE A 123 43.17 6.57 23.27
N SER A 124 44.32 6.75 23.94
CA SER A 124 44.49 6.27 25.31
C SER A 124 43.52 6.98 26.25
N SER A 125 42.91 6.24 27.17
CA SER A 125 42.02 6.81 28.20
C SER A 125 42.73 7.87 29.05
N GLU A 126 44.05 7.73 29.25
CA GLU A 126 44.86 8.72 29.97
C GLU A 126 45.00 10.04 29.20
N GLU A 127 45.12 9.99 27.87
CA GLU A 127 45.17 11.20 27.03
C GLU A 127 43.83 11.93 27.02
N LEU A 128 42.72 11.19 26.99
CA LEU A 128 41.38 11.75 27.13
C LEU A 128 41.20 12.46 28.48
N ILE A 129 41.66 11.83 29.58
CA ILE A 129 41.59 12.43 30.92
C ILE A 129 42.44 13.70 31.01
N LYS A 130 43.68 13.68 30.49
CA LYS A 130 44.57 14.86 30.47
C LYS A 130 43.99 15.98 29.62
N PHE A 131 43.43 15.65 28.45
CA PHE A 131 42.80 16.63 27.57
C PHE A 131 41.55 17.25 28.21
N ALA A 132 40.68 16.43 28.81
CA ALA A 132 39.50 16.90 29.53
C ALA A 132 39.90 17.82 30.69
N HIS A 133 40.90 17.44 31.49
CA HIS A 133 41.43 18.27 32.57
C HIS A 133 41.99 19.61 32.04
N ARG A 134 42.71 19.59 30.91
CA ARG A 134 43.21 20.81 30.25
C ARG A 134 42.06 21.73 29.81
N ILE A 135 41.00 21.18 29.21
CA ILE A 135 39.82 21.94 28.82
C ILE A 135 39.10 22.52 30.05
N SER A 136 38.90 21.73 31.10
CA SER A 136 38.33 22.21 32.35
C SER A 136 39.16 23.31 32.99
N ALA A 137 40.48 23.16 33.04
CA ALA A 137 41.37 24.19 33.60
C ALA A 137 41.44 25.47 32.74
N SER A 138 41.35 25.34 31.41
CA SER A 138 41.45 26.48 30.48
C SER A 138 40.12 27.22 30.28
N ASN A 139 38.98 26.53 30.40
CA ASN A 139 37.63 27.08 30.19
C ASN A 139 36.84 27.27 31.50
N ALA A 140 37.44 27.06 32.68
CA ALA A 140 36.84 27.40 33.98
C ALA A 140 36.92 28.89 34.33
N ILE A 141 37.46 29.72 33.44
CA ILE A 141 37.52 31.17 33.63
C ILE A 141 36.17 31.73 33.19
N ALA A 142 35.49 32.37 34.15
CA ALA A 142 34.23 33.09 34.11
C ALA A 142 33.56 33.29 32.73
N ALA A 143 32.24 33.10 32.73
CA ALA A 143 31.33 33.64 31.71
C ALA A 143 31.80 35.05 31.27
N PRO A 144 32.07 35.28 29.97
CA PRO A 144 32.36 36.59 29.42
C PRO A 144 31.43 37.67 29.99
N VAL A 145 31.98 38.83 30.33
CA VAL A 145 31.29 39.96 31.01
C VAL A 145 30.05 40.51 30.27
N THR A 146 29.73 40.00 29.08
CA THR A 146 28.51 40.30 28.32
C THR A 146 27.33 39.38 28.63
N TRP A 147 27.50 38.39 29.53
CA TRP A 147 26.45 37.46 29.95
C TRP A 147 25.71 37.98 31.18
N ALA A 148 24.92 39.04 30.99
CA ALA A 148 23.95 39.50 31.97
C ALA A 148 22.65 38.66 31.90
N PRO A 149 21.90 38.49 33.00
CA PRO A 149 20.59 37.82 32.96
C PRO A 149 19.64 38.56 32.02
N GLY A 150 19.32 37.97 30.86
CA GLY A 150 18.36 38.51 29.89
C GLY A 150 18.80 38.53 28.42
N THR A 151 20.02 38.14 28.06
CA THR A 151 20.44 38.05 26.65
C THR A 151 20.24 36.64 26.09
N VAL A 152 19.47 36.52 25.00
CA VAL A 152 19.23 35.25 24.30
C VAL A 152 20.42 34.92 23.40
N LEU A 153 21.56 34.59 24.00
CA LEU A 153 22.68 33.97 23.31
C LEU A 153 23.11 32.75 24.12
N VAL A 154 22.62 31.60 23.66
CA VAL A 154 22.99 30.28 24.15
C VAL A 154 24.49 30.09 23.92
N SER A 155 25.30 30.21 24.96
CA SER A 155 26.66 29.66 24.97
C SER A 155 27.15 29.48 26.41
N TYR A 156 27.56 28.25 26.73
CA TYR A 156 28.27 27.74 27.92
C TYR A 156 27.54 27.36 29.23
N SER A 157 26.21 27.43 29.35
CA SER A 157 25.53 26.51 30.29
C SER A 157 25.59 25.05 29.79
N PHE A 158 25.85 24.88 28.49
CA PHE A 158 26.05 23.59 27.87
C PHE A 158 27.33 22.92 28.39
N LEU A 159 28.40 23.63 28.75
CA LEU A 159 29.67 22.96 29.08
C LEU A 159 29.62 22.20 30.41
N HIS A 160 28.89 22.69 31.42
CA HIS A 160 28.76 22.00 32.71
C HIS A 160 27.79 20.81 32.61
N VAL A 161 26.67 20.99 31.90
CA VAL A 161 25.71 19.91 31.62
C VAL A 161 26.32 18.86 30.69
N TYR A 162 27.13 19.26 29.71
CA TYR A 162 27.85 18.36 28.81
C TYR A 162 29.05 17.71 29.50
N MET A 163 29.72 18.35 30.46
CA MET A 163 30.72 17.70 31.31
C MET A 163 30.08 16.65 32.21
N LEU A 164 28.95 16.96 32.85
CA LEU A 164 28.20 16.00 33.67
C LEU A 164 27.63 14.86 32.80
N LEU A 165 27.13 15.14 31.60
CA LEU A 165 26.69 14.13 30.65
C LEU A 165 27.85 13.28 30.11
N LEU A 166 29.00 13.87 29.81
CA LEU A 166 30.18 13.11 29.37
C LEU A 166 30.73 12.27 30.52
N LEU A 167 30.82 12.79 31.74
CA LEU A 167 31.28 12.03 32.90
C LEU A 167 30.33 10.87 33.23
N THR A 168 29.01 11.09 33.15
CA THR A 168 28.03 10.00 33.34
C THR A 168 28.07 8.99 32.19
N PHE A 169 28.27 9.44 30.95
CA PHE A 169 28.43 8.57 29.78
C PHE A 169 29.70 7.74 29.84
N PHE A 170 30.85 8.35 30.16
CA PHE A 170 32.13 7.64 30.35
C PHE A 170 32.11 6.71 31.56
N TYR A 171 31.45 7.10 32.66
CA TYR A 171 31.26 6.23 33.83
C TYR A 171 30.39 5.01 33.48
N SER A 172 29.33 5.20 32.69
CA SER A 172 28.45 4.10 32.26
C SER A 172 29.16 3.15 31.27
N ILE A 173 29.96 3.68 30.34
CA ILE A 173 30.79 2.88 29.42
C ILE A 173 31.86 2.10 30.19
N SER A 174 32.55 2.73 31.14
CA SER A 174 33.56 2.07 31.97
C SER A 174 32.95 0.92 32.79
N LYS A 175 31.76 1.12 33.36
CA LYS A 175 31.01 0.11 34.12
C LYS A 175 30.51 -1.05 33.25
N ALA A 176 30.20 -0.80 31.97
CA ALA A 176 29.85 -1.84 30.99
C ALA A 176 31.06 -2.68 30.58
N TYR A 177 32.24 -2.06 30.41
CA TYR A 177 33.48 -2.74 30.03
C TYR A 177 34.01 -3.65 31.15
N HIS A 178 33.90 -3.21 32.41
CA HIS A 178 34.35 -3.98 33.57
C HIS A 178 33.49 -5.22 33.89
N LYS A 179 32.28 -5.31 33.33
CA LYS A 179 31.34 -6.43 33.52
C LYS A 179 31.42 -7.52 32.45
N GLY A 180 32.36 -7.45 31.50
CA GLY A 180 32.59 -8.53 30.53
C GLY A 180 31.43 -8.77 29.54
N ASN A 181 30.49 -7.84 29.39
CA ASN A 181 29.42 -7.95 28.39
C ASN A 181 29.92 -7.42 27.04
N THR A 182 30.34 -8.33 26.16
CA THR A 182 30.72 -8.05 24.77
C THR A 182 29.51 -7.82 23.85
N SER A 183 28.52 -7.04 24.31
CA SER A 183 27.45 -6.51 23.46
C SER A 183 26.71 -5.39 24.21
N PRO A 184 26.79 -4.12 23.75
CA PRO A 184 25.86 -3.12 24.24
C PRO A 184 24.48 -3.46 23.68
N ASN A 185 23.56 -3.85 24.56
CA ASN A 185 22.14 -4.02 24.24
C ASN A 185 21.66 -2.84 23.36
N SER A 186 21.05 -3.17 22.22
CA SER A 186 20.60 -2.27 21.15
C SER A 186 19.56 -1.22 21.57
N SER A 187 19.18 -1.21 22.84
CA SER A 187 18.25 -0.26 23.45
C SER A 187 18.89 1.08 23.78
N PHE A 188 20.20 1.14 24.05
CA PHE A 188 20.86 2.38 24.49
C PHE A 188 21.26 3.29 23.33
N LEU A 189 21.60 2.72 22.18
CA LEU A 189 22.01 3.46 20.98
C LEU A 189 20.83 3.96 20.13
N ARG A 190 19.59 3.55 20.43
CA ARG A 190 18.40 3.99 19.70
C ARG A 190 17.87 5.36 20.14
N VAL A 191 18.48 5.96 21.17
CA VAL A 191 18.02 7.23 21.79
C VAL A 191 18.50 8.47 21.01
N CYS A 192 19.40 8.34 20.03
CA CYS A 192 20.03 9.48 19.35
C CYS A 192 19.71 9.61 17.85
N GLU A 193 18.54 9.15 17.38
CA GLU A 193 18.08 9.37 15.99
C GLU A 193 16.82 10.26 15.91
N GLY A 194 16.64 11.19 16.85
CA GLY A 194 15.55 12.19 16.83
C GLY A 194 16.04 13.62 17.09
N PRO A 195 15.29 14.66 16.68
CA PRO A 195 15.64 16.05 16.95
C PRO A 195 15.79 16.30 18.46
N ILE A 196 16.75 17.18 18.79
CA ILE A 196 17.33 17.44 20.13
C ILE A 196 16.28 17.65 21.25
N HIS A 197 15.05 18.03 20.89
CA HIS A 197 13.91 18.20 21.80
C HIS A 197 13.42 16.94 22.51
N TYR A 198 13.76 15.73 22.05
CA TYR A 198 13.34 14.47 22.69
C TYR A 198 14.30 13.96 23.78
N CYS A 199 15.48 14.56 23.92
CA CYS A 199 16.53 14.08 24.82
C CYS A 199 16.20 14.34 26.30
N GLU A 200 15.49 15.42 26.62
CA GLU A 200 15.19 15.82 28.00
C GLU A 200 14.20 14.85 28.69
N LYS A 201 13.18 14.37 27.96
CA LYS A 201 12.22 13.38 28.49
C LYS A 201 12.83 11.99 28.70
N CYS A 202 13.81 11.59 27.87
CA CYS A 202 14.49 10.30 28.03
C CYS A 202 15.47 10.29 29.21
N ILE A 203 16.10 11.44 29.52
CA ILE A 203 17.01 11.58 30.65
C ILE A 203 16.24 11.48 31.98
N LEU A 204 15.06 12.09 32.09
CA LEU A 204 14.23 12.03 33.29
C LEU A 204 13.71 10.61 33.58
N ALA A 205 13.31 9.85 32.55
CA ALA A 205 12.88 8.45 32.70
C ALA A 205 14.02 7.51 33.15
N SER A 206 15.27 7.83 32.81
CA SER A 206 16.45 7.04 33.18
C SER A 206 16.94 7.29 34.61
N LEU A 207 16.52 8.40 35.22
CA LEU A 207 16.93 8.82 36.57
C LEU A 207 15.92 8.44 37.67
N GLY A 208 14.79 7.80 37.34
CA GLY A 208 13.83 7.31 38.33
C GLY A 208 13.15 8.42 39.16
N VAL A 209 13.02 9.63 38.61
CA VAL A 209 12.33 10.74 39.28
C VAL A 209 10.84 10.68 38.90
N PRO A 210 9.90 10.59 39.86
CA PRO A 210 8.48 10.54 39.56
C PRO A 210 8.01 11.87 38.95
N GLU A 211 7.19 11.77 37.91
CA GLU A 211 6.51 12.89 37.24
C GLU A 211 5.80 13.79 38.25
N LEU A 212 6.26 15.04 38.38
CA LEU A 212 5.43 16.11 38.88
C LEU A 212 4.60 16.63 37.70
N TYR A 213 3.33 16.25 37.71
CA TYR A 213 2.29 16.79 36.84
C TYR A 213 2.21 18.32 36.99
N PHE A 214 2.38 19.04 35.89
CA PHE A 214 1.64 20.25 35.56
C PHE A 214 1.47 20.33 34.03
#